data_AF-A0A968VK63-F1
#
_entry.id   AF-A0A968VK63-F1
#
_cell.length_a   1.000
_cell.length_b   1.000
_cell.length_c   1.000
_cell.angle_alpha   90.00
_cell.angle_beta   90.00
_cell.angle_gamma   90.00
#
_symmetry.space_group_name_H-M   'P 1'
#
loop_
_entity.id
_entity.type
_entity.pdbx_description
1 polymer ?
#
loop_
_entity_poly.entity_id
_entity_poly.type
_entity_poly.pdbx_seq_one_letter_code
_entity_poly.pdbx_strand_id
1 'polypeptide(L)' 'MQNSYCVSLITNGQDQVLTIPHEFALSSTEVLLRKEGTRLIIEPIPSSSLLSLLSTLSDITDDFPDIDEGLLPLDEIKL' A
#
# COMPACT_ATOMS: atom_id res chain seq x y z
N MET A 1 19.38 4.16 -17.59
CA MET A 1 20.31 3.11 -18.06
C MET A 1 19.65 1.78 -17.79
N GLN A 2 19.57 0.88 -18.76
CA GLN A 2 18.88 -0.39 -18.59
C GLN A 2 19.85 -1.37 -17.96
N ASN A 3 19.82 -1.47 -16.63
CA ASN A 3 20.63 -2.45 -15.92
C ASN A 3 19.95 -3.82 -16.10
N SER A 4 20.73 -4.83 -16.48
CA SER A 4 20.25 -6.21 -16.59
C SER A 4 21.09 -7.09 -15.68
N TYR A 5 20.44 -7.90 -14.86
CA TYR A 5 21.10 -8.81 -13.94
C TYR A 5 20.72 -10.24 -14.30
N CYS A 6 21.71 -11.13 -14.32
CA CYS A 6 21.47 -12.56 -14.36
C CYS A 6 21.21 -13.02 -12.93
N VAL A 7 20.04 -13.60 -12.68
CA VAL A 7 19.62 -14.10 -11.37
C VAL A 7 19.18 -15.55 -11.49
N SER A 8 19.44 -16.32 -10.44
CA SER A 8 19.06 -17.74 -10.38
C SER A 8 17.66 -17.88 -9.81
N LEU A 9 16.87 -18.78 -10.41
CA LEU A 9 15.61 -19.23 -9.83
C LEU A 9 15.88 -20.32 -8.81
N ILE A 10 15.22 -20.24 -7.66
CA ILE A 10 15.27 -21.25 -6.62
C ILE A 10 13.94 -21.99 -6.62
N THR A 11 13.94 -23.30 -6.41
CA THR A 11 12.72 -24.09 -6.27
C THR A 11 12.32 -24.21 -4.80
N ASN A 12 11.05 -23.95 -4.50
CA ASN A 12 10.44 -24.18 -3.19
C ASN A 12 9.24 -25.11 -3.36
N GLY A 13 9.48 -26.42 -3.32
CA GLY A 13 8.45 -27.41 -3.61
C GLY A 13 7.98 -27.33 -5.07
N GLN A 14 6.70 -26.99 -5.27
CA GLN A 14 6.13 -26.77 -6.61
C GLN A 14 6.32 -25.34 -7.13
N ASP A 15 6.78 -24.43 -6.26
CA ASP A 15 6.92 -23.02 -6.58
C ASP A 15 8.35 -22.67 -7.02
N GLN A 16 8.47 -21.59 -7.79
CA GLN A 16 9.75 -20.97 -8.11
C GLN A 16 9.85 -19.61 -7.42
N VAL A 17 11.01 -19.34 -6.83
CA VAL A 17 11.33 -18.10 -6.14
C VAL A 17 12.38 -17.35 -6.94
N LEU A 18 12.06 -16.10 -7.27
CA LEU A 18 12.96 -15.15 -7.91
C LEU A 18 13.38 -14.09 -6.89
N THR A 19 14.67 -14.02 -6.58
CA THR A 19 15.20 -12.96 -5.72
C THR A 19 15.38 -11.69 -6.55
N ILE A 20 14.63 -10.63 -6.21
CA ILE A 20 14.72 -9.33 -6.87
C ILE A 20 15.85 -8.51 -6.23
N PRO A 21 16.89 -8.11 -6.99
CA PRO A 21 17.94 -7.22 -6.49
C PRO A 21 17.37 -5.88 -6.02
N HIS A 22 18.02 -5.23 -5.05
CA HIS A 22 17.55 -3.99 -4.43
C HIS A 22 17.30 -2.87 -5.46
N GLU A 23 18.08 -2.83 -6.54
CA GLU A 23 17.95 -1.86 -7.64
C GLU A 23 16.64 -2.00 -8.43
N PHE A 24 15.97 -3.16 -8.33
CA PHE A 24 14.64 -3.41 -8.93
C PHE A 24 13.54 -3.55 -7.86
N ALA A 25 13.81 -3.17 -6.61
CA ALA A 25 12.83 -3.25 -5.55
C ALA A 25 11.55 -2.49 -5.94
N LEU A 26 10.42 -3.19 -5.89
CA LEU A 26 9.11 -2.60 -6.15
C LEU A 26 8.61 -1.89 -4.88
N SER A 27 7.87 -0.80 -5.07
CA SER A 27 7.32 -0.01 -3.96
C SER A 27 6.12 -0.64 -3.26
N SER A 28 5.57 -1.72 -3.83
CA SER A 28 4.38 -2.42 -3.30
C SER A 28 4.75 -3.79 -2.73
N THR A 29 4.00 -4.22 -1.72
CA THR A 29 4.06 -5.56 -1.13
C THR A 29 3.35 -6.60 -2.01
N GLU A 30 2.43 -6.17 -2.87
CA GLU A 30 1.67 -7.05 -3.75
C GLU A 30 2.00 -6.78 -5.22
N VAL A 31 2.09 -7.85 -6.00
CA VAL A 31 2.45 -7.78 -7.42
C VAL A 31 1.56 -8.71 -8.24
N LEU A 32 1.24 -8.27 -9.44
CA LEU A 32 0.62 -9.08 -10.48
C LEU A 32 1.72 -9.74 -11.30
N LEU A 33 1.72 -11.07 -11.37
CA LEU A 33 2.60 -11.85 -12.23
C LEU A 33 1.83 -12.29 -13.47
N ARG A 34 2.32 -11.92 -14.65
CA ARG A 34 1.70 -12.29 -15.94
C ARG A 34 2.73 -12.88 -16.89
N LYS A 35 2.33 -13.89 -17.67
CA LYS A 35 3.18 -14.51 -18.69
C LYS A 35 2.77 -14.03 -20.07
N GLU A 36 3.73 -13.46 -20.81
CA GLU A 36 3.58 -13.11 -22.22
C GLU A 36 4.60 -13.89 -23.06
N GLY A 37 4.14 -14.94 -23.74
CA GLY A 37 5.03 -15.82 -24.51
C GLY A 37 6.11 -16.44 -23.62
N THR A 38 7.36 -16.00 -23.81
CA THR A 38 8.54 -16.45 -23.05
C THR A 38 8.92 -15.53 -21.90
N ARG A 39 8.18 -14.43 -21.67
CA ARG A 39 8.49 -13.42 -20.66
C ARG A 39 7.55 -13.52 -19.47
N LEU A 40 8.09 -13.32 -18.28
CA LEU A 40 7.32 -13.02 -17.08
C LEU A 40 7.36 -11.51 -16.86
N ILE A 41 6.20 -10.92 -16.68
CA ILE A 41 6.00 -9.50 -16.41
C ILE A 41 5.47 -9.41 -14.98
N ILE A 42 6.17 -8.63 -14.15
CA ILE A 42 5.82 -8.38 -12.75
C ILE A 42 5.43 -6.91 -12.65
N GLU A 43 4.18 -6.64 -12.28
CA GLU A 43 3.65 -5.28 -12.14
C GLU A 43 3.23 -5.07 -10.68
N PRO A 44 3.63 -3.97 -10.02
CA PRO A 44 3.16 -3.70 -8.67
C PRO A 44 1.66 -3.45 -8.69
N ILE A 45 0.94 -4.08 -7.78
CA ILE A 45 -0.45 -3.70 -7.50
C ILE A 45 -0.36 -2.48 -6.59
N PRO A 46 -0.91 -1.32 -7.00
CA PRO A 46 -0.91 -0.15 -6.13
C PRO A 46 -1.62 -0.52 -4.83
N SER A 47 -0.95 -0.34 -3.70
CA SER A 47 -1.66 -0.36 -2.42
C SER A 47 -2.72 0.74 -2.48
N SER A 48 -3.95 0.41 -2.10
CA SER A 48 -4.99 1.42 -1.98
C SER A 48 -4.48 2.47 -0.99
N SER A 49 -4.31 3.70 -1.46
CA SER A 49 -3.92 4.78 -0.57
C SER A 49 -5.02 5.00 0.46
N LEU A 50 -4.68 5.42 1.68
CA LEU A 50 -5.68 5.83 2.67
C LEU A 50 -6.66 6.85 2.06
N LEU A 51 -6.15 7.74 1.22
CA LEU A 51 -6.94 8.69 0.42
C LEU A 51 -7.96 8.01 -0.50
N SER A 52 -7.53 6.98 -1.24
CA SER A 52 -8.40 6.19 -2.10
C SER A 52 -9.50 5.49 -1.29
N LEU A 53 -9.18 4.95 -0.12
CA LEU A 53 -10.18 4.35 0.77
C LEU A 53 -11.17 5.40 1.29
N LEU A 54 -10.68 6.54 1.79
CA LEU A 54 -11.52 7.63 2.29
C LEU A 54 -12.48 8.15 1.21
N SER A 55 -12.04 8.21 -0.05
CA SER A 55 -12.92 8.61 -1.17
C SER A 55 -14.04 7.63 -1.50
N THR A 56 -13.99 6.40 -0.99
CA THR A 56 -15.05 5.40 -1.18
C THR A 56 -16.09 5.41 -0.06
N LEU A 57 -15.84 6.12 1.03
CA LEU A 57 -16.79 6.22 2.14
C LEU A 57 -17.94 7.15 1.75
N SER A 58 -19.16 6.75 2.09
CA SER A 58 -20.34 7.60 1.95
C SER A 58 -20.30 8.74 2.97
N ASP A 59 -20.94 9.85 2.62
CA ASP A 59 -21.15 10.95 3.55
C ASP A 59 -21.86 10.46 4.81
N ILE A 60 -21.38 10.91 5.97
CA ILE A 60 -22.02 10.66 7.26
C ILE A 60 -23.15 11.68 7.39
N THR A 61 -24.39 11.21 7.44
CA THR A 61 -25.58 12.07 7.58
C THR A 61 -25.95 12.36 9.02
N ASP A 62 -25.33 11.64 9.96
CA ASP A 62 -25.53 11.86 11.39
C ASP A 62 -24.95 13.21 11.80
N ASP A 63 -25.74 13.98 12.55
CA ASP A 63 -25.24 15.20 13.17
C ASP A 63 -24.14 14.82 14.17
N PHE A 64 -23.04 15.58 14.12
CA PHE A 64 -21.98 15.41 15.10
C PHE A 64 -22.54 15.79 16.48
N PRO A 65 -22.38 14.93 17.51
CA PRO A 65 -22.88 15.24 18.84
C PRO A 65 -22.14 16.46 19.39
N ASP A 66 -22.76 17.13 20.36
CA ASP A 66 -22.05 18.11 21.18
C ASP A 66 -21.00 17.39 22.03
N ILE A 67 -19.74 17.45 21.58
CA ILE A 67 -18.61 16.84 22.28
C ILE A 67 -18.23 17.58 23.56
N ASP A 68 -18.72 18.81 23.72
CA ASP A 68 -18.46 19.66 24.89
C ASP A 68 -19.55 19.47 25.96
N GLU A 69 -20.58 18.67 25.69
CA GLU A 69 -21.65 18.40 26.66
C GLU A 69 -21.08 17.76 27.94
N GLY A 70 -21.22 18.48 29.05
CA GLY A 70 -20.73 18.04 30.35
C GLY A 70 -19.23 18.25 30.59
N LEU A 71 -18.51 18.86 29.66
CA LEU A 71 -17.14 19.30 29.91
C LEU A 71 -17.12 20.48 30.89
N LEU A 72 -16.10 20.47 31.75
CA LEU A 72 -15.79 21.61 32.60
C LEU A 72 -15.30 22.78 31.72
N PRO A 73 -15.53 24.03 32.15
CA PRO A 73 -14.99 25.18 31.45
C PRO A 73 -13.46 25.08 31.30
N LEU A 74 -12.93 25.65 30.22
CA LEU A 74 -11.50 25.74 29.97
C LEU A 74 -10.80 26.42 31.17
N ASP A 75 -9.60 25.94 31.48
CA ASP A 75 -8.74 26.60 32.46
C ASP A 75 -8.48 28.06 32.05
N GLU A 76 -8.36 28.95 33.04
CA GLU A 76 -7.97 30.34 32.79
C GLU A 76 -6.60 30.39 32.10
N ILE A 77 -6.56 31.01 30.92
CA ILE A 77 -5.32 31.24 30.18
C ILE A 77 -4.53 32.31 30.93
N LYS A 78 -3.39 31.94 31.54
CA LYS A 78 -2.39 32.90 32.02
C LYS A 78 -1.54 33.36 30.84
N LEU A 79 -1.81 34.58 30.36
CA LEU A 79 -0.96 35.32 29.42
C LEU A 79 0.19 36.03 30.16
#